data_AF-A0A820B2W1-F1
#
_entry.id   AF-A0A820B2W1-F1
#
_cell.length_a   1.000
_cell.length_b   1.000
_cell.length_c   1.000
_cell.angle_alpha   90.00
_cell.angle_beta   90.00
_cell.angle_gamma   90.00
#
_symmetry.space_group_name_H-M   'P 1'
#
loop_
_entity.id
_entity.type
_entity.pdbx_description
1 polymer ?
#
loop_
_entity_poly.entity_id
_entity_poly.type
_entity_poly.pdbx_seq_one_letter_code
_entity_poly.pdbx_strand_id
1 'polypeptide(L)'
;FLGKCAVFDGRSFIDLPVNDKSEYQTDVYSVSVWFWADLSAWARDQREGGWRTAIGSWHDWYPTNHAWLHLGFHVDMNISNQVMISAAQYAFNCQDSQKIEPCRWYHVVVRVNRNRQELWVNGQQVSNVDMTNAYLRHEVRILYQKNWDDSQWHMQKMHLPNILCLGSKSSQHHNPWIGKIADISIWRRWLKPFEIRALYQQHVSIDKVKLGSFVHGK
;
A
#
# COMPACT_ATOMS: atom_id res chain seq x y z
N PHE A 1 16.77 -10.41 7.37
CA PHE A 1 16.30 -10.44 5.98
C PHE A 1 17.43 -10.95 5.10
N LEU A 2 17.28 -12.09 4.41
CA LEU A 2 18.33 -12.73 3.60
C LEU A 2 18.10 -12.66 2.06
N GLY A 3 17.08 -11.93 1.60
CA GLY A 3 16.80 -11.74 0.17
C GLY A 3 17.45 -10.50 -0.45
N LYS A 4 17.35 -10.36 -1.79
CA LYS A 4 17.62 -9.07 -2.47
C LYS A 4 16.45 -8.12 -2.21
N CYS A 5 16.73 -6.83 -2.09
CA CYS A 5 15.71 -5.79 -1.99
C CYS A 5 16.00 -4.67 -3.00
N ALA A 6 14.95 -3.96 -3.41
CA ALA A 6 15.10 -2.71 -4.13
C ALA A 6 15.36 -1.59 -3.11
N VAL A 7 16.31 -0.71 -3.43
CA VAL A 7 16.68 0.45 -2.61
C VAL A 7 16.17 1.71 -3.30
N PHE A 8 15.53 2.58 -2.54
CA PHE A 8 14.96 3.83 -3.01
C PHE A 8 15.58 4.97 -2.22
N ASP A 9 16.04 5.98 -2.93
CA ASP A 9 16.77 7.15 -2.44
C ASP A 9 15.89 8.41 -2.32
N GLY A 10 14.57 8.25 -2.46
CA GLY A 10 13.65 9.38 -2.56
C GLY A 10 13.63 10.03 -3.95
N ARG A 11 14.21 9.42 -4.98
CA ARG A 11 14.08 9.88 -6.38
C ARG A 11 13.77 8.74 -7.33
N SER A 12 14.15 7.54 -6.94
CA SER A 12 13.95 6.31 -7.67
C SER A 12 12.51 5.79 -7.51
N PHE A 13 11.98 5.19 -8.57
CA PHE A 13 10.73 4.44 -8.53
C PHE A 13 10.79 3.27 -9.51
N ILE A 14 9.90 2.31 -9.34
CA ILE A 14 9.74 1.18 -10.26
C ILE A 14 8.29 1.16 -10.72
N ASP A 15 8.08 1.18 -12.03
CA ASP A 15 6.79 0.84 -12.62
C ASP A 15 6.58 -0.66 -12.64
N LEU A 16 5.45 -1.09 -12.08
CA LEU A 16 4.97 -2.45 -12.26
C LEU A 16 4.11 -2.45 -13.53
N PRO A 17 4.60 -3.07 -14.63
CA PRO A 17 3.84 -3.09 -15.87
C PRO A 17 2.54 -3.86 -15.66
N VAL A 18 1.46 -3.27 -16.17
CA VAL A 18 0.16 -3.90 -16.26
C VAL A 18 0.02 -4.41 -17.69
N ASN A 19 0.05 -5.74 -17.89
CA ASN A 19 0.03 -6.31 -19.23
C ASN A 19 -1.34 -6.17 -19.90
N ASP A 20 -2.43 -6.16 -19.12
CA ASP A 20 -3.77 -5.82 -19.57
C ASP A 20 -4.52 -5.07 -18.46
N LYS A 21 -5.26 -4.01 -18.80
CA LYS A 21 -6.08 -3.24 -17.87
C LYS A 21 -7.08 -4.13 -17.12
N SER A 22 -7.54 -5.23 -17.74
CA SER A 22 -8.40 -6.23 -17.11
C SER A 22 -7.74 -6.89 -15.89
N GLU A 23 -6.41 -6.90 -15.82
CA GLU A 23 -5.66 -7.56 -14.76
C GLU A 23 -5.80 -6.90 -13.38
N TYR A 24 -6.29 -5.67 -13.36
CA TYR A 24 -6.47 -4.87 -12.16
C TYR A 24 -7.94 -4.47 -11.96
N GLN A 25 -8.85 -4.96 -12.81
CA GLN A 25 -10.29 -4.87 -12.60
C GLN A 25 -10.73 -6.00 -11.68
N THR A 26 -10.64 -5.79 -10.38
CA THR A 26 -11.12 -6.74 -9.40
C THR A 26 -11.76 -6.04 -8.22
N ASP A 27 -12.90 -6.58 -7.80
CA ASP A 27 -13.61 -6.17 -6.59
C ASP A 27 -13.02 -6.79 -5.32
N VAL A 28 -11.93 -7.56 -5.47
CA VAL A 28 -11.21 -8.18 -4.38
C VAL A 28 -9.73 -8.33 -4.71
N TYR A 29 -8.86 -7.85 -3.82
CA TYR A 29 -7.43 -8.08 -3.93
C TYR A 29 -6.75 -8.13 -2.57
N SER A 30 -5.54 -8.66 -2.57
CA SER A 30 -4.60 -8.54 -1.47
C SER A 30 -3.23 -8.13 -2.00
N VAL A 31 -2.51 -7.29 -1.26
CA VAL A 31 -1.12 -6.92 -1.53
C VAL A 31 -0.31 -7.23 -0.28
N SER A 32 0.79 -7.95 -0.44
CA SER A 32 1.80 -8.19 0.59
C SER A 32 3.10 -7.53 0.16
N VAL A 33 3.78 -6.90 1.11
CA VAL A 33 5.07 -6.26 0.88
C VAL A 33 5.89 -6.29 2.16
N TRP A 34 7.21 -6.43 2.01
CA TRP A 34 8.15 -6.08 3.06
C TRP A 34 8.73 -4.71 2.77
N PHE A 35 8.67 -3.81 3.73
CA PHE A 35 9.33 -2.53 3.59
C PHE A 35 10.15 -2.18 4.83
N TRP A 36 11.16 -1.36 4.58
CA TRP A 36 12.07 -0.78 5.56
C TRP A 36 12.22 0.68 5.18
N ALA A 37 12.01 1.59 6.12
CA ALA A 37 12.15 3.01 5.87
C ALA A 37 13.40 3.52 6.58
N ASP A 38 14.21 4.29 5.84
CA ASP A 38 15.43 4.90 6.37
C ASP A 38 15.09 6.00 7.37
N LEU A 39 15.97 6.31 8.33
CA LEU A 39 15.77 7.43 9.26
C LEU A 39 15.54 8.77 8.53
N SER A 40 16.17 8.99 7.38
CA SER A 40 15.95 10.18 6.55
C SER A 40 14.52 10.28 5.99
N ALA A 41 13.78 9.17 5.90
CA ALA A 41 12.37 9.18 5.53
C ALA A 41 11.47 9.88 6.58
N TRP A 42 11.98 10.06 7.80
CA TRP A 42 11.33 10.80 8.90
C TRP A 42 11.53 12.31 8.82
N ALA A 43 12.42 12.79 7.94
CA ALA A 43 12.53 14.22 7.70
C ALA A 43 11.21 14.73 7.12
N ARG A 44 10.46 15.46 7.96
CA ARG A 44 9.10 15.94 7.65
C ARG A 44 9.21 17.19 6.80
N ASP A 45 8.79 17.12 5.54
CA ASP A 45 8.30 18.32 4.88
C ASP A 45 6.81 18.48 5.25
N GLN A 46 6.50 19.49 6.06
CA GLN A 46 5.15 19.74 6.57
C GLN A 46 4.19 20.27 5.50
N ARG A 47 4.66 20.63 4.30
CA ARG A 47 3.84 21.34 3.32
C ARG A 47 2.84 20.46 2.56
N GLU A 48 2.89 19.12 2.68
CA GLU A 48 2.35 18.25 1.62
C GLU A 48 1.57 17.00 2.08
N GLY A 49 0.99 17.01 3.29
CA GLY A 49 0.13 15.90 3.75
C GLY A 49 0.86 14.58 4.06
N GLY A 50 2.20 14.55 3.93
CA GLY A 50 3.17 13.57 4.46
C GLY A 50 2.86 12.08 4.34
N TRP A 51 2.33 11.68 3.19
CA TRP A 51 2.36 10.28 2.76
C TRP A 51 3.71 9.89 2.18
N ARG A 52 4.22 8.73 2.57
CA ARG A 52 5.39 8.08 1.97
C ARG A 52 4.94 6.73 1.42
N THR A 53 4.73 6.67 0.11
CA THR A 53 4.13 5.50 -0.54
C THR A 53 5.20 4.46 -0.89
N ALA A 54 5.07 3.26 -0.32
CA ALA A 54 5.90 2.12 -0.68
C ALA A 54 5.40 1.49 -1.99
N ILE A 55 4.11 1.19 -2.06
CA ILE A 55 3.42 0.67 -3.25
C ILE A 55 2.10 1.39 -3.45
N GLY A 56 1.82 1.77 -4.68
CA GLY A 56 0.58 2.47 -4.97
C GLY A 56 0.56 3.17 -6.30
N SER A 57 -0.40 4.06 -6.48
CA SER A 57 -0.39 5.02 -7.58
C SER A 57 -1.19 6.24 -7.21
N TRP A 58 -0.49 7.37 -7.12
CA TRP A 58 -1.08 8.70 -7.08
C TRP A 58 -1.34 9.10 -8.52
N HIS A 59 -2.36 8.54 -9.19
CA HIS A 59 -2.62 9.06 -10.53
C HIS A 59 -3.30 10.43 -10.39
N ASP A 60 -2.60 11.44 -10.88
CA ASP A 60 -3.05 12.82 -10.85
C ASP A 60 -4.43 12.95 -11.50
N TRP A 61 -5.44 13.39 -10.72
CA TRP A 61 -6.57 14.28 -11.04
C TRP A 61 -7.20 14.24 -12.45
N TYR A 62 -7.11 13.13 -13.20
CA TYR A 62 -7.65 12.99 -14.54
C TYR A 62 -9.02 12.29 -14.51
N PRO A 63 -10.05 12.86 -15.15
CA PRO A 63 -11.48 12.56 -14.97
C PRO A 63 -11.95 11.13 -15.28
N THR A 64 -11.06 10.21 -15.67
CA THR A 64 -11.45 8.91 -16.23
C THR A 64 -10.93 7.70 -15.45
N ASN A 65 -10.03 7.84 -14.47
CA ASN A 65 -9.47 6.70 -13.72
C ASN A 65 -9.14 7.06 -12.25
N HIS A 66 -10.17 7.15 -11.38
CA HIS A 66 -10.02 7.62 -10.00
C HIS A 66 -9.92 6.46 -9.00
N ALA A 67 -9.08 5.48 -9.33
CA ALA A 67 -8.74 4.42 -8.39
C ALA A 67 -7.31 4.66 -7.93
N TRP A 68 -7.12 4.76 -6.62
CA TRP A 68 -5.79 4.85 -6.05
C TRP A 68 -5.63 3.81 -4.93
N LEU A 69 -4.42 3.29 -4.82
CA LEU A 69 -3.96 2.45 -3.73
C LEU A 69 -2.74 3.19 -3.18
N HIS A 70 -2.69 3.42 -1.87
CA HIS A 70 -1.54 4.02 -1.20
C HIS A 70 -1.17 3.22 0.02
N LEU A 71 -0.28 2.24 -0.15
CA LEU A 71 0.27 1.50 0.97
C LEU A 71 1.65 2.05 1.31
N GLY A 72 1.82 2.48 2.56
CA GLY A 72 3.05 3.07 3.04
C GLY A 72 2.88 3.60 4.45
N PHE A 73 3.43 4.78 4.74
CA PHE A 73 3.17 5.47 6.01
C PHE A 73 2.72 6.91 5.80
N HIS A 74 1.92 7.42 6.74
CA HIS A 74 1.37 8.78 6.74
C HIS A 74 2.07 9.68 7.78
N VAL A 75 1.78 11.00 7.82
CA VAL A 75 2.47 12.06 8.61
C VAL A 75 2.75 11.74 10.07
N ASP A 76 1.94 10.87 10.68
CA ASP A 76 2.04 10.46 12.09
C ASP A 76 2.90 9.21 12.29
N MET A 77 3.51 8.73 11.19
CA MET A 77 4.37 7.56 11.09
C MET A 77 3.63 6.26 11.42
N ASN A 78 2.35 6.21 11.07
CA ASN A 78 1.57 4.98 11.11
C ASN A 78 1.62 4.30 9.75
N ILE A 79 1.65 2.97 9.74
CA ILE A 79 1.43 2.21 8.50
C ILE A 79 -0.01 2.45 8.09
N SER A 80 -0.20 2.91 6.87
CA SER A 80 -1.52 3.28 6.38
C SER A 80 -1.72 2.76 4.97
N ASN A 81 -2.97 2.41 4.71
CA ASN A 81 -3.46 2.15 3.37
C ASN A 81 -4.65 3.06 3.07
N GLN A 82 -4.57 3.80 1.96
CA GLN A 82 -5.71 4.54 1.42
C GLN A 82 -6.17 3.91 0.10
N VAL A 83 -7.48 3.71 -0.03
CA VAL A 83 -8.12 3.26 -1.27
C VAL A 83 -9.26 4.19 -1.64
N MET A 84 -9.43 4.45 -2.92
CA MET A 84 -10.59 5.13 -3.50
C MET A 84 -11.21 4.23 -4.53
N ILE A 85 -12.54 4.21 -4.50
CA ILE A 85 -13.36 3.48 -5.46
C ILE A 85 -13.90 4.51 -6.46
N SER A 86 -13.31 4.52 -7.66
CA SER A 86 -13.76 5.30 -8.82
C SER A 86 -15.21 4.94 -9.12
N ALA A 87 -16.24 5.78 -9.03
CA ALA A 87 -16.32 7.24 -9.15
C ALA A 87 -16.89 7.97 -7.92
N ALA A 88 -16.85 7.35 -6.74
CA ALA A 88 -17.59 7.86 -5.58
C ALA A 88 -16.93 9.02 -4.83
N GLN A 89 -15.76 9.52 -5.26
CA GLN A 89 -15.00 10.59 -4.59
C GLN A 89 -14.66 10.31 -3.11
N TYR A 90 -14.87 9.08 -2.63
CA TYR A 90 -14.62 8.71 -1.25
C TYR A 90 -13.38 7.85 -1.15
N ALA A 91 -12.45 8.29 -0.29
CA ALA A 91 -11.32 7.49 0.13
C ALA A 91 -11.59 6.86 1.49
N PHE A 92 -11.09 5.64 1.67
CA PHE A 92 -11.12 4.91 2.93
C PHE A 92 -9.70 4.74 3.42
N ASN A 93 -9.44 5.20 4.63
CA ASN A 93 -8.16 5.04 5.28
C ASN A 93 -8.23 3.84 6.24
N CYS A 94 -7.23 2.97 6.18
CA CYS A 94 -7.03 1.87 7.12
C CYS A 94 -5.61 1.98 7.62
N GLN A 95 -5.45 2.27 8.92
CA GLN A 95 -4.16 2.60 9.50
C GLN A 95 -3.90 1.80 10.76
N ASP A 96 -2.63 1.51 11.00
CA ASP A 96 -2.13 1.02 12.28
C ASP A 96 -2.21 2.17 13.31
N SER A 97 -2.63 1.88 14.54
CA SER A 97 -2.58 2.88 15.62
C SER A 97 -1.17 3.03 16.19
N GLN A 98 -0.30 2.04 15.97
CA GLN A 98 1.09 2.07 16.39
C GLN A 98 1.96 2.81 15.39
N LYS A 99 2.91 3.59 15.93
CA LYS A 99 3.93 4.27 15.12
C LYS A 99 5.01 3.27 14.71
N ILE A 100 5.50 3.41 13.48
CA ILE A 100 6.67 2.69 13.01
C ILE A 100 7.95 3.32 13.52
N GLU A 101 8.95 2.47 13.68
CA GLU A 101 10.31 2.83 14.02
C GLU A 101 11.15 2.90 12.74
N PRO A 102 12.06 3.88 12.63
CA PRO A 102 13.00 3.93 11.53
C PRO A 102 13.92 2.72 11.56
N CYS A 103 14.46 2.41 10.40
CA CYS A 103 15.47 1.38 10.23
C CYS A 103 15.01 -0.03 10.64
N ARG A 104 13.70 -0.29 10.58
CA ARG A 104 13.10 -1.60 10.88
C ARG A 104 12.30 -2.15 9.71
N TRP A 105 12.36 -3.47 9.53
CA TRP A 105 11.55 -4.18 8.54
C TRP A 105 10.15 -4.44 9.09
N TYR A 106 9.15 -4.18 8.25
CA TYR A 106 7.75 -4.49 8.50
C TYR A 106 7.22 -5.34 7.36
N HIS A 107 6.57 -6.44 7.72
CA HIS A 107 5.71 -7.17 6.79
C HIS A 107 4.34 -6.54 6.82
N VAL A 108 3.87 -6.07 5.67
CA VAL A 108 2.59 -5.39 5.58
C VAL A 108 1.73 -6.07 4.54
N VAL A 109 0.51 -6.39 4.94
CA VAL A 109 -0.51 -6.93 4.04
C VAL A 109 -1.75 -6.07 4.13
N VAL A 110 -2.24 -5.62 2.98
CA VAL A 110 -3.59 -5.11 2.85
C VAL A 110 -4.43 -6.10 2.05
N ARG A 111 -5.67 -6.29 2.47
CA ARG A 111 -6.69 -7.00 1.69
C ARG A 111 -7.94 -6.15 1.61
N VAL A 112 -8.48 -6.03 0.40
CA VAL A 112 -9.58 -5.12 0.07
C VAL A 112 -10.62 -5.88 -0.74
N ASN A 113 -11.88 -5.68 -0.40
CA ASN A 113 -13.04 -6.07 -1.20
C ASN A 113 -14.06 -4.92 -1.17
N ARG A 114 -15.18 -4.97 -1.91
CA ARG A 114 -16.16 -3.86 -1.97
C ARG A 114 -16.64 -3.34 -0.61
N ASN A 115 -16.69 -4.20 0.39
CA ASN A 115 -17.30 -3.89 1.68
C ASN A 115 -16.26 -3.62 2.76
N ARG A 116 -15.01 -4.02 2.54
CA ARG A 116 -14.03 -4.08 3.63
C ARG A 116 -12.60 -3.90 3.15
N GLN A 117 -11.84 -3.17 3.94
CA GLN A 117 -10.39 -3.14 3.88
C GLN A 117 -9.81 -3.56 5.22
N GLU A 118 -8.76 -4.37 5.20
CA GLU A 118 -8.03 -4.73 6.41
C GLU A 118 -6.53 -4.54 6.20
N LEU A 119 -5.87 -4.07 7.26
CA LEU A 119 -4.43 -3.88 7.33
C LEU A 119 -3.85 -4.85 8.35
N TRP A 120 -2.79 -5.53 7.94
CA TRP A 120 -2.05 -6.49 8.72
C TRP A 120 -0.58 -6.08 8.75
N VAL A 121 0.02 -6.07 9.94
CA VAL A 121 1.42 -5.75 10.17
C VAL A 121 2.05 -6.90 10.95
N ASN A 122 3.17 -7.42 10.44
CA ASN A 122 3.92 -8.51 11.06
C ASN A 122 3.03 -9.73 11.40
N GLY A 123 2.13 -10.07 10.48
CA GLY A 123 1.19 -11.20 10.62
C GLY A 123 0.00 -10.97 11.56
N GLN A 124 -0.14 -9.77 12.14
CA GLN A 124 -1.27 -9.39 13.02
C GLN A 124 -2.18 -8.39 12.33
N GLN A 125 -3.50 -8.53 12.50
CA GLN A 125 -4.45 -7.53 12.02
C GLN A 125 -4.39 -6.31 12.93
N VAL A 126 -4.11 -5.15 12.36
CA VAL A 126 -4.03 -3.88 13.10
C VAL A 126 -5.21 -2.96 12.81
N SER A 127 -5.90 -3.17 11.68
CA SER A 127 -7.05 -2.36 11.31
C SER A 127 -8.04 -3.11 10.41
N ASN A 128 -9.31 -2.74 10.50
CA ASN A 128 -10.43 -3.30 9.75
C ASN A 128 -11.50 -2.22 9.56
N VAL A 129 -11.75 -1.87 8.32
CA VAL A 129 -12.60 -0.75 7.91
C VAL A 129 -13.76 -1.29 7.10
N ASP A 130 -14.97 -1.01 7.55
CA ASP A 130 -16.21 -1.25 6.81
C ASP A 130 -16.40 -0.14 5.78
N MET A 131 -16.15 -0.45 4.50
CA MET A 131 -16.27 0.51 3.41
C MET A 131 -17.72 0.72 2.95
N THR A 132 -18.67 -0.03 3.50
CA THR A 132 -20.10 0.27 3.29
C THR A 132 -20.59 1.39 4.19
N ASN A 133 -19.89 1.66 5.29
CA ASN A 133 -20.23 2.70 6.25
C ASN A 133 -19.92 4.10 5.69
N ALA A 134 -20.96 4.90 5.49
CA ALA A 134 -20.83 6.25 4.95
C ALA A 134 -20.05 7.22 5.85
N TYR A 135 -20.04 7.00 7.17
CA TYR A 135 -19.33 7.87 8.11
C TYR A 135 -17.80 7.70 8.07
N LEU A 136 -17.31 6.62 7.46
CA LEU A 136 -15.87 6.36 7.30
C LEU A 136 -15.33 6.88 5.96
N ARG A 137 -16.18 7.50 5.16
CA ARG A 137 -15.83 8.08 3.87
C ARG A 137 -15.13 9.42 4.07
N HIS A 138 -13.89 9.51 3.59
CA HIS A 138 -13.22 10.80 3.46
C HIS A 138 -13.56 11.38 2.09
N GLU A 139 -14.29 12.50 2.07
CA GLU A 139 -14.59 13.23 0.84
C GLU A 139 -13.29 13.75 0.24
N VAL A 140 -12.90 13.16 -0.89
CA VAL A 140 -11.83 13.67 -1.74
C VAL A 140 -12.51 14.63 -2.71
N ARG A 141 -12.64 15.91 -2.31
CA ARG A 141 -13.26 16.95 -3.13
C ARG A 141 -12.47 17.18 -4.41
N ILE A 142 -12.82 16.43 -5.44
CA ILE A 142 -12.37 16.69 -6.80
C ILE A 142 -13.43 17.62 -7.41
N LEU A 143 -13.00 18.77 -7.92
CA LEU A 143 -13.86 19.84 -8.48
C LEU A 143 -14.79 19.38 -9.63
N TYR A 144 -14.64 18.15 -10.11
CA TYR A 144 -15.36 17.58 -11.23
C TYR A 144 -16.34 16.50 -10.76
N GLN A 145 -17.58 16.93 -10.55
CA GLN A 145 -18.87 16.19 -10.52
C GLN A 145 -19.70 16.58 -9.29
N LYS A 146 -20.40 17.71 -9.40
CA LYS A 146 -21.30 18.28 -8.39
C LYS A 146 -22.64 17.52 -8.24
N ASN A 147 -22.83 16.42 -8.97
CA ASN A 147 -24.12 15.72 -9.15
C ASN A 147 -24.06 14.22 -8.79
N TRP A 148 -23.17 13.81 -7.89
CA TRP A 148 -23.10 12.42 -7.44
C TRP A 148 -24.30 12.04 -6.56
N ASP A 149 -24.92 10.89 -6.84
CA ASP A 149 -25.96 10.29 -6.00
C ASP A 149 -25.36 9.12 -5.21
N ASP A 150 -25.45 9.18 -3.88
CA ASP A 150 -24.97 8.13 -2.96
C ASP A 150 -25.56 6.75 -3.27
N SER A 151 -26.75 6.70 -3.89
CA SER A 151 -27.36 5.44 -4.34
C SER A 151 -26.49 4.71 -5.37
N GLN A 152 -25.62 5.41 -6.11
CA GLN A 152 -24.81 4.85 -7.19
C GLN A 152 -23.54 4.12 -6.72
N TRP A 153 -23.27 4.08 -5.41
CA TRP A 153 -22.10 3.43 -4.81
C TRP A 153 -21.93 1.97 -5.28
N HIS A 154 -23.01 1.19 -5.31
CA HIS A 154 -22.97 -0.23 -5.64
C HIS A 154 -22.72 -0.53 -7.12
N MET A 155 -22.93 0.46 -8.00
CA MET A 155 -22.72 0.32 -9.45
C MET A 155 -21.26 0.54 -9.87
N GLN A 156 -20.42 1.02 -8.96
CA GLN A 156 -19.02 1.29 -9.24
C GLN A 156 -18.18 0.02 -9.15
N LYS A 157 -17.19 -0.06 -10.03
CA LYS A 157 -16.18 -1.12 -10.01
C LYS A 157 -15.01 -0.64 -9.17
N MET A 158 -14.57 -1.46 -8.22
CA MET A 158 -13.27 -1.21 -7.61
C MET A 158 -12.22 -1.53 -8.68
N HIS A 159 -11.50 -0.51 -9.08
CA HIS A 159 -10.35 -0.67 -9.94
C HIS A 159 -9.11 -0.57 -9.06
N LEU A 160 -8.13 -1.44 -9.26
CA LEU A 160 -6.77 -1.07 -8.95
C LEU A 160 -6.32 -0.05 -10.00
N PRO A 161 -5.41 0.87 -9.65
CA PRO A 161 -4.92 1.86 -10.61
C PRO A 161 -4.31 1.18 -11.84
N ASN A 162 -4.46 1.81 -13.01
CA ASN A 162 -3.94 1.30 -14.29
C ASN A 162 -2.41 1.14 -14.32
N ILE A 163 -1.73 1.77 -13.36
CA ILE A 163 -0.29 1.68 -13.14
C ILE A 163 -0.13 1.46 -11.64
N LEU A 164 0.70 0.51 -11.24
CA LEU A 164 1.19 0.43 -9.86
C LEU A 164 2.68 0.78 -9.89
N CYS A 165 3.12 1.55 -8.90
CA CYS A 165 4.51 1.92 -8.74
C CYS A 165 5.02 1.54 -7.36
N LEU A 166 6.33 1.34 -7.29
CA LEU A 166 7.09 1.25 -6.05
C LEU A 166 7.92 2.51 -5.87
N GLY A 167 8.03 3.00 -4.64
CA GLY A 167 8.92 4.12 -4.31
C GLY A 167 8.37 5.53 -4.60
N SER A 168 7.16 5.60 -5.18
CA SER A 168 6.39 6.78 -5.62
C SER A 168 6.64 7.21 -7.07
N LYS A 169 5.57 7.15 -7.87
CA LYS A 169 5.50 7.69 -9.22
C LYS A 169 4.34 8.68 -9.31
N SER A 170 4.63 9.93 -8.98
CA SER A 170 3.93 11.14 -9.41
C SER A 170 4.88 12.32 -9.19
N SER A 171 5.08 13.14 -10.22
CA SER A 171 5.95 14.33 -10.19
C SER A 171 5.41 15.46 -9.30
N GLN A 172 4.25 15.29 -8.67
CA GLN A 172 3.57 16.31 -7.86
C GLN A 172 3.35 15.90 -6.39
N HIS A 173 3.65 14.66 -6.01
CA HIS A 173 3.61 14.22 -4.61
C HIS A 173 5.04 14.08 -4.10
N HIS A 174 5.53 15.09 -3.38
CA HIS A 174 6.96 15.27 -3.11
C HIS A 174 7.46 14.48 -1.89
N ASN A 175 6.76 13.40 -1.52
CA ASN A 175 7.17 12.49 -0.45
C ASN A 175 7.48 11.06 -0.95
N PRO A 176 8.56 10.89 -1.72
CA PRO A 176 8.99 9.59 -2.23
C PRO A 176 9.51 8.68 -1.11
N TRP A 177 9.54 7.38 -1.39
CA TRP A 177 10.05 6.39 -0.44
C TRP A 177 11.57 6.52 -0.32
N ILE A 178 12.07 6.58 0.91
CA ILE A 178 13.50 6.47 1.21
C ILE A 178 13.68 5.24 2.08
N GLY A 179 14.34 4.22 1.52
CA GLY A 179 14.49 2.95 2.20
C GLY A 179 14.53 1.77 1.24
N LYS A 180 13.98 0.64 1.67
CA LYS A 180 14.06 -0.63 0.97
C LYS A 180 12.69 -1.28 0.86
N ILE A 181 12.44 -1.94 -0.25
CA ILE A 181 11.22 -2.72 -0.49
C ILE A 181 11.62 -4.10 -1.01
N ALA A 182 10.94 -5.13 -0.54
CA ALA A 182 11.18 -6.51 -0.90
C ALA A 182 9.88 -7.32 -0.93
N ASP A 183 9.95 -8.47 -1.60
CA ASP A 183 8.95 -9.56 -1.53
C ASP A 183 7.51 -9.08 -1.67
N ILE A 184 7.28 -8.40 -2.79
CA ILE A 184 5.98 -7.90 -3.17
C ILE A 184 5.18 -9.04 -3.81
N SER A 185 3.92 -9.17 -3.43
CA SER A 185 3.01 -10.12 -4.03
C SER A 185 1.61 -9.54 -4.06
N ILE A 186 0.90 -9.78 -5.16
CA ILE A 186 -0.44 -9.26 -5.41
C ILE A 186 -1.33 -10.43 -5.79
N TRP A 187 -2.50 -10.52 -5.19
CA TRP A 187 -3.48 -11.57 -5.46
C TRP A 187 -4.85 -10.95 -5.77
N ARG A 188 -5.58 -11.53 -6.72
CA ARG A 188 -6.98 -11.19 -7.01
C ARG A 188 -7.97 -11.96 -6.14
N ARG A 189 -7.63 -12.10 -4.87
CA ARG A 189 -8.47 -12.78 -3.89
C ARG A 189 -8.21 -12.24 -2.51
N TRP A 190 -9.14 -12.54 -1.62
CA TRP A 190 -9.00 -12.30 -0.21
C TRP A 190 -8.09 -13.38 0.39
N LEU A 191 -6.86 -13.01 0.77
CA LEU A 191 -6.00 -13.91 1.54
C LEU A 191 -6.68 -14.24 2.87
N LYS A 192 -6.58 -15.47 3.34
CA LYS A 192 -7.07 -15.91 4.65
C LYS A 192 -6.05 -15.54 5.74
N PRO A 193 -6.48 -15.33 7.01
CA PRO A 193 -5.56 -14.97 8.09
C PRO A 193 -4.36 -15.91 8.28
N PHE A 194 -4.54 -17.22 8.08
CA PHE A 194 -3.43 -18.17 8.20
C PHE A 194 -2.39 -18.02 7.08
N GLU A 195 -2.81 -17.62 5.87
CA GLU A 195 -1.92 -17.39 4.74
C GLU A 195 -1.03 -16.16 5.01
N ILE A 196 -1.62 -15.09 5.56
CA ILE A 196 -0.89 -13.88 5.96
C ILE A 196 0.16 -14.19 7.02
N ARG A 197 -0.22 -14.97 8.05
CA ARG A 197 0.73 -15.41 9.08
C ARG A 197 1.83 -16.31 8.52
N ALA A 198 1.51 -17.19 7.58
CA ALA A 198 2.50 -18.03 6.92
C ALA A 198 3.51 -17.20 6.12
N LEU A 199 3.05 -16.19 5.37
CA LEU A 199 3.93 -15.25 4.65
C LEU A 199 4.88 -14.53 5.61
N TYR A 200 4.39 -14.08 6.77
CA TYR A 200 5.24 -13.45 7.78
C TYR A 200 6.28 -14.45 8.37
N GLN A 201 5.83 -15.65 8.75
CA GLN A 201 6.67 -16.66 9.39
C GLN A 201 7.74 -17.24 8.47
N GLN A 202 7.44 -17.39 7.17
CA GLN A 202 8.40 -17.85 6.17
C GLN A 202 9.66 -16.98 6.19
N HIS A 203 9.50 -15.67 6.32
CA HIS A 203 10.63 -14.73 6.32
C HIS A 203 11.32 -14.61 7.66
N VAL A 204 10.58 -14.67 8.77
CA VAL A 204 11.17 -14.65 10.13
C VAL A 204 11.99 -15.91 10.41
N SER A 205 11.58 -17.06 9.86
CA SER A 205 12.31 -18.33 10.05
C SER A 205 13.62 -18.38 9.27
N ILE A 206 13.68 -17.77 8.09
CA ILE A 206 14.91 -17.60 7.31
C ILE A 206 15.97 -16.80 8.09
N ASP A 207 15.56 -15.75 8.82
CA ASP A 207 16.48 -14.94 9.64
C ASP A 207 17.08 -15.68 10.85
N LYS A 208 16.48 -16.81 11.24
CA LYS A 208 16.98 -17.67 12.33
C LYS A 208 17.89 -18.79 11.83
N VAL A 209 17.98 -19.02 10.52
CA VAL A 209 18.96 -19.94 9.96
C VAL A 209 20.31 -19.21 9.96
N LYS A 210 21.16 -19.52 10.96
CA LYS A 210 22.60 -19.25 10.84
C LYS A 210 23.09 -19.98 9.59
N LEU A 211 23.26 -19.25 8.49
CA LEU A 211 24.03 -19.78 7.37
C LEU A 211 25.42 -20.05 7.93
N GLY A 212 25.78 -21.34 8.04
CA GLY A 212 27.11 -21.77 8.46
C GLY A 212 28.13 -20.98 7.66
N SER A 213 29.13 -20.44 8.36
CA SER A 213 30.26 -19.74 7.77
C SER A 213 30.79 -20.54 6.59
N PHE A 214 30.64 -19.99 5.37
CA PHE A 214 31.31 -20.53 4.18
C PHE A 214 32.80 -20.31 4.38
N VAL A 215 33.48 -21.34 4.91
CA VAL A 215 34.93 -21.46 4.84
C VAL A 215 35.26 -21.53 3.36
N HIS A 216 35.90 -20.48 2.84
CA HIS A 216 36.48 -20.55 1.51
C HIS A 216 37.53 -21.66 1.55
N GLY A 217 37.22 -22.79 0.91
CA GLY A 217 38.21 -23.80 0.58
C GLY A 217 39.26 -23.16 -0.33
N LYS A 218 40.52 -23.37 0.03
CA LYS A 218 41.71 -22.89 -0.70
C LYS A 218 41.74 -23.35 -2.14
#